data_AF-D3BR26-F1
#
_entry.id   AF-D3BR26-F1
#
_cell.length_a   1.000
_cell.length_b   1.000
_cell.length_c   1.000
_cell.angle_alpha   90.00
_cell.angle_beta   90.00
_cell.angle_gamma   90.00
#
_symmetry.space_group_name_H-M   'P 1'
#
loop_
_entity.id
_entity.type
_entity.pdbx_description
1 polymer ?
#
loop_
_entity_poly.entity_id
_entity_poly.type
_entity_poly.pdbx_seq_one_letter_code
_entity_poly.pdbx_strand_id
1 'polypeptide(L)'
;MDESRCSIHNKYLEFLCSTCNEIVCVKCCTSVHRGHLIDDLESITQSEQYTERLEYLWRLMNRCTVMIESFNKTEQKIVQHYNELHTMLMTEELKIKKPILDERREAETLLKTILEELKSLNIIIKSSNTLGGGGEDTKQLEDNDNHSEKDSEDEKEEEEEDVNWNSKEMNSSVIIESIRDSSSINEFMSSTIINGLGNGNGNSSSVGNGHGNGIGSSSGHNSGLDSSCSGSNISECFHENNYSLLKRIKEYSGSFKTNSYKLPNHFDIRFEEERLENARSMLSNMYEIVDLEDDQPVVSTCHHVINMLLTVGENGIHFFDLETLEWSQHKAEDYEERLLPFNSLAATRDYIFIFGGSNKSNSYSRFNIATRQWDHSAPIQTKLGGCGISTCYDGSRYIYLIGGATKTGRVTRIDSFDTETMEFEHVGAMEMPRSESLSFYLDGIIYIVGGCDLAGKEIKNMLAFNIASGECTTYIEHMGFRERIIASCFDGHDKVYILDKERNFYSVSIKTKSKEILNPPLAISNSSNKHSMIFCPKKFRQNSSEILFIGGKTHQNHFYSVDKNKWSQIDKSVDTIYRSYDGAIGYYSEEKKSKSTRLS
;
A
#
# COMPACT_ATOMS: atom_id res chain seq x y z
N MET A 1 54.93 -28.68 -15.37
CA MET A 1 56.41 -28.63 -15.20
C MET A 1 56.68 -28.34 -13.73
N ASP A 2 57.90 -28.02 -13.28
CA ASP A 2 58.07 -27.47 -11.92
C ASP A 2 57.62 -26.01 -11.93
N GLU A 3 56.36 -25.78 -11.54
CA GLU A 3 55.70 -24.46 -11.56
C GLU A 3 56.31 -23.48 -10.56
N SER A 4 57.11 -23.96 -9.60
CA SER A 4 57.87 -23.09 -8.70
C SER A 4 59.03 -22.34 -9.38
N ARG A 5 59.28 -22.58 -10.68
CA ARG A 5 60.46 -22.06 -11.40
C ARG A 5 60.13 -21.24 -12.64
N CYS A 6 60.80 -20.10 -12.76
CA CYS A 6 60.73 -19.21 -13.91
C CYS A 6 61.12 -19.91 -15.21
N SER A 7 60.22 -19.90 -16.19
CA SER A 7 60.38 -20.47 -17.53
C SER A 7 61.59 -19.92 -18.30
N ILE A 8 61.94 -18.64 -18.10
CA ILE A 8 63.05 -17.96 -18.77
C ILE A 8 64.40 -18.28 -18.12
N HIS A 9 64.44 -18.38 -16.79
CA HIS A 9 65.69 -18.37 -16.01
C HIS A 9 66.01 -19.67 -15.25
N ASN A 10 65.07 -20.61 -15.16
CA ASN A 10 65.14 -21.84 -14.35
C ASN A 10 65.64 -21.57 -12.91
N LYS A 11 65.04 -20.53 -12.31
CA LYS A 11 65.25 -20.08 -10.93
C LYS A 11 63.90 -20.02 -10.23
N TYR A 12 63.89 -20.21 -8.91
CA TYR A 12 62.67 -20.17 -8.12
C TYR A 12 61.95 -18.83 -8.26
N LEU A 13 60.62 -18.90 -8.28
CA LEU A 13 59.72 -17.75 -8.23
C LEU A 13 59.57 -17.33 -6.77
N GLU A 14 59.96 -16.09 -6.48
CA GLU A 14 60.26 -15.63 -5.11
C GLU A 14 59.58 -14.28 -4.78
N PHE A 15 59.12 -13.54 -5.81
CA PHE A 15 58.54 -12.20 -5.67
C PHE A 15 57.32 -12.05 -6.59
N LEU A 16 56.38 -11.17 -6.23
CA LEU A 16 55.27 -10.74 -7.09
C LEU A 16 55.62 -9.39 -7.74
N CYS A 17 55.47 -9.27 -9.05
CA CYS A 17 55.54 -7.98 -9.73
C CYS A 17 54.15 -7.35 -9.76
N SER A 18 53.82 -6.50 -8.78
CA SER A 18 52.51 -5.84 -8.67
C SER A 18 52.17 -4.94 -9.87
N THR A 19 53.17 -4.41 -10.60
CA THR A 19 52.94 -3.68 -11.87
C THR A 19 52.53 -4.58 -13.05
N CYS A 20 52.84 -5.88 -13.02
CA CYS A 20 52.48 -6.84 -14.07
C CYS A 20 51.45 -7.89 -13.64
N ASN A 21 51.17 -8.00 -12.34
CA ASN A 21 50.43 -9.09 -11.72
C ASN A 21 50.99 -10.49 -12.05
N GLU A 22 52.33 -10.62 -12.04
CA GLU A 22 53.06 -11.84 -12.43
C GLU A 22 54.08 -12.24 -11.35
N ILE A 23 54.22 -13.54 -11.08
CA ILE A 23 55.22 -14.05 -10.12
C ILE A 23 56.57 -14.22 -10.82
N VAL A 24 57.63 -13.68 -10.23
CA VAL A 24 58.93 -13.50 -10.85
C VAL A 24 60.08 -14.04 -9.98
N CYS A 25 61.16 -14.46 -10.64
CA CYS A 25 62.42 -14.79 -9.97
C CYS A 25 63.33 -13.55 -9.88
N VAL A 26 64.29 -13.55 -8.96
CA VAL A 26 65.27 -12.45 -8.77
C VAL A 26 65.92 -11.93 -10.08
N LYS A 27 66.15 -12.80 -11.07
CA LYS A 27 66.69 -12.37 -12.38
C LYS A 27 65.68 -11.59 -13.22
N CYS A 28 64.41 -11.94 -13.22
CA CYS A 28 63.36 -11.20 -13.92
C CYS A 28 63.23 -9.77 -13.41
N CYS A 29 63.31 -9.56 -12.09
CA CYS A 29 63.30 -8.24 -11.44
C CYS A 29 64.43 -7.33 -11.97
N THR A 30 65.61 -7.89 -12.21
CA THR A 30 66.77 -7.15 -12.75
C THR A 30 66.78 -6.97 -14.28
N SER A 31 65.89 -7.64 -15.01
CA SER A 31 65.90 -7.70 -16.48
C SER A 31 64.57 -7.26 -17.09
N VAL A 32 63.60 -8.16 -17.20
CA VAL A 32 62.31 -7.91 -17.88
C VAL A 32 61.42 -6.95 -17.10
N HIS A 33 61.45 -6.99 -15.76
CA HIS A 33 60.62 -6.15 -14.87
C HIS A 33 61.44 -5.02 -14.23
N ARG A 34 62.53 -4.59 -14.87
CA ARG A 34 63.49 -3.63 -14.30
C ARG A 34 62.86 -2.24 -14.18
N GLY A 35 62.55 -1.85 -12.93
CA GLY A 35 61.91 -0.57 -12.61
C GLY A 35 60.41 -0.67 -12.35
N HIS A 36 59.84 -1.87 -12.34
CA HIS A 36 58.49 -2.14 -11.84
C HIS A 36 58.49 -2.25 -10.31
N LEU A 37 57.31 -2.18 -9.70
CA LEU A 37 57.12 -2.57 -8.31
C LEU A 37 57.20 -4.10 -8.19
N ILE A 38 57.92 -4.54 -7.15
CA ILE A 38 58.26 -5.94 -6.86
C ILE A 38 58.13 -6.12 -5.36
N ASP A 39 57.21 -6.98 -4.94
CA ASP A 39 56.85 -7.22 -3.54
C ASP A 39 57.15 -8.69 -3.18
N ASP A 40 57.70 -8.93 -1.99
CA ASP A 40 57.94 -10.28 -1.47
C ASP A 40 56.78 -10.78 -0.57
N LEU A 41 56.79 -12.06 -0.22
CA LEU A 41 55.71 -12.68 0.54
C LEU A 41 55.59 -12.14 1.99
N GLU A 42 56.68 -11.76 2.65
CA GLU A 42 56.63 -11.16 3.99
C GLU A 42 56.06 -9.74 3.91
N SER A 43 56.49 -8.93 2.94
CA SER A 43 55.93 -7.59 2.69
C SER A 43 54.43 -7.64 2.33
N ILE A 44 54.00 -8.59 1.50
CA ILE A 44 52.57 -8.76 1.15
C ILE A 44 51.74 -9.19 2.36
N THR A 45 52.23 -10.14 3.16
CA THR A 45 51.48 -10.65 4.33
C THR A 45 51.48 -9.70 5.53
N GLN A 46 52.39 -8.72 5.57
CA GLN A 46 52.42 -7.63 6.55
C GLN A 46 51.75 -6.33 6.06
N SER A 47 51.28 -6.28 4.81
CA SER A 47 50.66 -5.08 4.24
C SER A 47 49.26 -4.82 4.81
N GLU A 48 49.10 -3.64 5.42
CA GLU A 48 47.86 -3.16 6.04
C GLU A 48 46.66 -3.18 5.06
N GLN A 49 46.92 -3.00 3.76
CA GLN A 49 45.90 -3.00 2.71
C GLN A 49 45.07 -4.29 2.65
N TYR A 50 45.66 -5.44 2.95
CA TYR A 50 44.95 -6.73 2.93
C TYR A 50 44.18 -6.99 4.24
N THR A 51 44.71 -6.55 5.39
CA THR A 51 43.99 -6.64 6.67
C THR A 51 42.81 -5.67 6.72
N GLU A 52 42.96 -4.44 6.23
CA GLU A 52 41.84 -3.50 6.04
C GLU A 52 40.74 -4.09 5.16
N ARG A 53 41.10 -4.75 4.05
CA ARG A 53 40.12 -5.39 3.16
C ARG A 53 39.39 -6.55 3.84
N LEU A 54 40.06 -7.34 4.67
CA LEU A 54 39.44 -8.41 5.46
C LEU A 54 38.51 -7.84 6.55
N GLU A 55 38.91 -6.78 7.26
CA GLU A 55 38.03 -6.10 8.22
C GLU A 55 36.79 -5.50 7.56
N TYR A 56 36.93 -4.89 6.37
CA TYR A 56 35.81 -4.39 5.59
C TYR A 56 34.81 -5.52 5.25
N LEU A 57 35.30 -6.66 4.75
CA LEU A 57 34.46 -7.81 4.39
C LEU A 57 33.77 -8.41 5.63
N TRP A 58 34.47 -8.47 6.77
CA TRP A 58 33.91 -8.91 8.04
C TRP A 58 32.81 -7.97 8.54
N ARG A 59 33.01 -6.65 8.47
CA ARG A 59 31.99 -5.64 8.83
C ARG A 59 30.76 -5.74 7.93
N LEU A 60 30.96 -5.91 6.62
CA LEU A 60 29.88 -6.10 5.64
C LEU A 60 29.06 -7.37 5.95
N MET A 61 29.72 -8.50 6.20
CA MET A 61 29.04 -9.77 6.52
C MET A 61 28.16 -9.65 7.77
N ASN A 62 28.66 -9.05 8.85
CA ASN A 62 27.88 -8.84 10.06
C ASN A 62 26.68 -7.89 9.83
N ARG A 63 26.84 -6.82 9.03
CA ARG A 63 25.71 -5.94 8.65
C ARG A 63 24.64 -6.70 7.85
N CYS A 64 25.04 -7.61 6.95
CA CYS A 64 24.09 -8.48 6.25
C CYS A 64 23.30 -9.39 7.18
N THR A 65 23.94 -9.98 8.20
CA THR A 65 23.25 -10.83 9.20
C THR A 65 22.16 -10.05 9.95
N VAL A 66 22.49 -8.86 10.47
CA VAL A 66 21.53 -8.02 11.21
C VAL A 66 20.34 -7.59 10.34
N MET A 67 20.58 -7.22 9.08
CA MET A 67 19.49 -6.85 8.16
C MET A 67 18.51 -8.02 7.91
N ILE A 68 19.02 -9.25 7.76
CA ILE A 68 18.16 -10.44 7.58
C ILE A 68 17.26 -10.68 8.81
N GLU A 69 17.79 -10.53 10.02
CA GLU A 69 16.99 -10.66 11.25
C GLU A 69 15.91 -9.55 11.35
N SER A 70 16.23 -8.32 10.94
CA SER A 70 15.28 -7.20 10.95
C SER A 70 14.19 -7.33 9.89
N PHE A 71 14.51 -7.87 8.71
CA PHE A 71 13.52 -8.19 7.67
C PHE A 71 12.53 -9.27 8.15
N ASN A 72 13.01 -10.38 8.70
CA ASN A 72 12.15 -11.45 9.27
C ASN A 72 11.20 -10.90 10.35
N LYS A 73 11.71 -10.01 11.22
CA LYS A 73 10.94 -9.34 12.28
C LYS A 73 9.90 -8.36 11.73
N THR A 74 10.13 -7.79 10.55
CA THR A 74 9.22 -6.85 9.87
C THR A 74 8.13 -7.60 9.10
N GLU A 75 8.46 -8.70 8.42
CA GLU A 75 7.50 -9.63 7.83
C GLU A 75 6.47 -10.13 8.88
N GLN A 76 6.95 -10.54 10.05
CA GLN A 76 6.07 -10.98 11.16
C GLN A 76 5.10 -9.88 11.63
N LYS A 77 5.52 -8.61 11.69
CA LYS A 77 4.62 -7.48 12.02
C LYS A 77 3.54 -7.28 10.95
N ILE A 78 3.90 -7.40 9.68
CA ILE A 78 2.95 -7.27 8.55
C ILE A 78 1.87 -8.36 8.67
N VAL A 79 2.29 -9.62 8.85
CA VAL A 79 1.38 -10.75 9.03
C VAL A 79 0.47 -10.56 10.26
N GLN A 80 1.01 -10.08 11.39
CA GLN A 80 0.20 -9.78 12.58
C GLN A 80 -0.84 -8.69 12.29
N HIS A 81 -0.44 -7.57 11.68
CA HIS A 81 -1.34 -6.43 11.46
C HIS A 81 -2.51 -6.76 10.52
N TYR A 82 -2.27 -7.52 9.44
CA TYR A 82 -3.36 -7.98 8.58
C TYR A 82 -4.27 -9.02 9.25
N ASN A 83 -3.76 -9.85 10.16
CA ASN A 83 -4.59 -10.76 10.97
C ASN A 83 -5.48 -10.00 11.96
N GLU A 84 -4.97 -8.93 12.59
CA GLU A 84 -5.76 -8.04 13.45
C GLU A 84 -6.87 -7.33 12.65
N LEU A 85 -6.52 -6.73 11.50
CA LEU A 85 -7.48 -6.11 10.59
C LEU A 85 -8.56 -7.11 10.12
N HIS A 86 -8.17 -8.31 9.70
CA HIS A 86 -9.09 -9.36 9.29
C HIS A 86 -10.05 -9.74 10.45
N THR A 87 -9.53 -9.86 11.67
CA THR A 87 -10.34 -10.13 12.87
C THR A 87 -11.35 -9.01 13.14
N MET A 88 -10.98 -7.74 12.95
CA MET A 88 -11.91 -6.62 13.05
C MET A 88 -13.00 -6.66 11.96
N LEU A 89 -12.63 -6.91 10.70
CA LEU A 89 -13.58 -7.02 9.59
C LEU A 89 -14.58 -8.17 9.79
N MET A 90 -14.10 -9.35 10.20
CA MET A 90 -14.96 -10.49 10.57
C MET A 90 -15.88 -10.15 11.77
N THR A 91 -15.41 -9.33 12.71
CA THR A 91 -16.22 -8.88 13.86
C THR A 91 -17.34 -7.93 13.44
N GLU A 92 -17.09 -6.98 12.55
CA GLU A 92 -18.15 -6.11 12.00
C GLU A 92 -19.12 -6.88 11.11
N GLU A 93 -18.63 -7.83 10.31
CA GLU A 93 -19.49 -8.74 9.52
C GLU A 93 -20.45 -9.53 10.43
N LEU A 94 -19.93 -10.09 11.54
CA LEU A 94 -20.74 -10.79 12.54
C LEU A 94 -21.71 -9.87 13.28
N LYS A 95 -21.34 -8.62 13.58
CA LYS A 95 -22.25 -7.62 14.17
C LYS A 95 -23.43 -7.30 13.25
N ILE A 96 -23.19 -7.13 11.95
CA ILE A 96 -24.22 -6.87 10.94
C ILE A 96 -25.10 -8.11 10.73
N LYS A 97 -24.50 -9.31 10.66
CA LYS A 97 -25.24 -10.57 10.50
C LYS A 97 -26.08 -10.92 11.72
N LYS A 98 -25.62 -10.63 12.95
CA LYS A 98 -26.29 -11.05 14.20
C LYS A 98 -27.79 -10.73 14.27
N PRO A 99 -28.26 -9.46 14.17
CA PRO A 99 -29.68 -9.17 14.27
C PRO A 99 -30.51 -9.87 13.18
N ILE A 100 -29.97 -10.01 11.97
CA ILE A 100 -30.63 -10.73 10.87
C ILE A 100 -30.72 -12.24 11.17
N LEU A 101 -29.67 -12.84 11.72
CA LEU A 101 -29.67 -14.26 12.12
C LEU A 101 -30.59 -14.53 13.32
N ASP A 102 -30.70 -13.58 14.24
CA ASP A 102 -31.55 -13.69 15.41
C ASP A 102 -33.03 -13.51 15.03
N GLU A 103 -33.39 -12.50 14.23
CA GLU A 103 -34.76 -12.32 13.70
C GLU A 103 -35.15 -13.43 12.71
N ARG A 104 -34.21 -13.98 11.93
CA ARG A 104 -34.47 -15.19 11.13
C ARG A 104 -34.78 -16.40 12.02
N ARG A 105 -34.07 -16.57 13.13
CA ARG A 105 -34.34 -17.65 14.10
C ARG A 105 -35.70 -17.47 14.78
N GLU A 106 -36.10 -16.23 15.08
CA GLU A 106 -37.46 -15.92 15.55
C GLU A 106 -38.51 -16.24 14.48
N ALA A 107 -38.27 -15.89 13.21
CA ALA A 107 -39.15 -16.24 12.08
C ALA A 107 -39.29 -17.77 11.89
N GLU A 108 -38.18 -18.52 11.95
CA GLU A 108 -38.17 -19.98 11.86
C GLU A 108 -38.90 -20.63 13.06
N THR A 109 -38.74 -20.08 14.27
CA THR A 109 -39.42 -20.55 15.48
C THR A 109 -40.92 -20.25 15.45
N LEU A 110 -41.30 -19.07 14.95
CA LEU A 110 -42.69 -18.68 14.72
C LEU A 110 -43.34 -19.57 13.66
N LEU A 111 -42.64 -19.87 12.56
CA LEU A 111 -43.09 -20.78 11.51
C LEU A 111 -43.34 -22.19 12.04
N LYS A 112 -42.42 -22.76 12.83
CA LYS A 112 -42.61 -24.04 13.53
C LYS A 112 -43.82 -23.97 14.48
N THR A 113 -43.96 -22.88 15.25
CA THR A 113 -45.09 -22.68 16.19
C THR A 113 -46.44 -22.68 15.47
N ILE A 114 -46.56 -21.93 14.38
CA ILE A 114 -47.77 -21.88 13.54
C ILE A 114 -48.04 -23.24 12.90
N LEU A 115 -47.01 -24.00 12.52
CA LEU A 115 -47.18 -25.33 11.94
C LEU A 115 -47.69 -26.37 12.96
N GLU A 116 -47.25 -26.32 14.22
CA GLU A 116 -47.84 -27.13 15.30
C GLU A 116 -49.27 -26.66 15.67
N GLU A 117 -49.56 -25.36 15.56
CA GLU A 117 -50.92 -24.84 15.72
C GLU A 117 -51.85 -25.40 14.62
N LEU A 118 -51.43 -25.31 13.36
CA LEU A 118 -52.17 -25.84 12.20
C LEU A 118 -52.34 -27.37 12.26
N LYS A 119 -51.32 -28.12 12.70
CA LYS A 119 -51.45 -29.57 12.97
C LYS A 119 -52.55 -29.85 13.98
N SER A 120 -52.53 -29.15 15.11
CA SER A 120 -53.46 -29.37 16.22
C SER A 120 -54.89 -29.01 15.83
N LEU A 121 -55.08 -27.89 15.14
CA LEU A 121 -56.38 -27.48 14.57
C LEU A 121 -56.88 -28.49 13.52
N ASN A 122 -56.01 -29.01 12.65
CA ASN A 122 -56.35 -30.04 11.67
C ASN A 122 -56.74 -31.37 12.34
N ILE A 123 -56.09 -31.76 13.44
CA ILE A 123 -56.49 -32.91 14.24
C ILE A 123 -57.90 -32.68 14.81
N ILE A 124 -58.17 -31.52 15.40
CA ILE A 124 -59.51 -31.17 15.94
C ILE A 124 -60.57 -31.18 14.84
N ILE A 125 -60.30 -30.59 13.67
CA ILE A 125 -61.24 -30.55 12.52
C ILE A 125 -61.49 -31.96 11.95
N LYS A 126 -60.46 -32.81 11.85
CA LYS A 126 -60.64 -34.21 11.46
C LYS A 126 -61.47 -34.98 12.50
N SER A 127 -61.21 -34.79 13.79
CA SER A 127 -61.99 -35.39 14.87
C SER A 127 -63.46 -34.96 14.86
N SER A 128 -63.76 -33.68 14.60
CA SER A 128 -65.17 -33.24 14.45
C SER A 128 -65.82 -33.83 13.21
N ASN A 129 -65.09 -33.99 12.10
CA ASN A 129 -65.63 -34.59 10.88
C ASN A 129 -65.90 -36.10 11.04
N THR A 130 -65.10 -36.81 11.85
CA THR A 130 -65.39 -38.22 12.20
C THR A 130 -66.53 -38.38 13.21
N LEU A 131 -66.88 -37.34 13.99
CA LEU A 131 -68.04 -37.34 14.89
C LEU A 131 -69.33 -36.83 14.23
N GLY A 132 -69.23 -36.09 13.11
CA GLY A 132 -70.37 -35.60 12.33
C GLY A 132 -70.85 -36.55 11.22
N GLY A 133 -70.20 -37.70 11.03
CA GLY A 133 -70.40 -38.59 9.88
C GLY A 133 -71.15 -39.88 10.18
N GLY A 134 -72.43 -39.81 10.56
CA GLY A 134 -73.30 -40.99 10.67
C GLY A 134 -74.61 -40.68 11.40
N GLY A 135 -75.74 -40.61 10.69
CA GLY A 135 -76.98 -40.15 11.31
C GLY A 135 -78.31 -40.23 10.54
N GLU A 136 -78.36 -40.64 9.27
CA GLU A 136 -79.64 -41.06 8.66
C GLU A 136 -79.42 -41.99 7.45
N ASP A 137 -79.24 -43.28 7.73
CA ASP A 137 -79.39 -44.36 6.74
C ASP A 137 -80.77 -44.99 6.91
N THR A 138 -81.49 -45.26 5.83
CA THR A 138 -82.75 -46.03 5.91
C THR A 138 -82.99 -46.80 4.61
N LYS A 139 -83.01 -48.14 4.73
CA LYS A 139 -83.17 -49.18 3.70
C LYS A 139 -81.89 -49.56 2.94
N GLN A 140 -81.53 -50.86 2.85
CA GLN A 140 -82.06 -52.03 3.57
C GLN A 140 -81.06 -53.19 3.49
N LEU A 141 -81.00 -53.97 4.59
CA LEU A 141 -80.93 -55.43 4.71
C LEU A 141 -80.78 -56.24 3.39
N GLU A 142 -80.00 -57.32 3.28
CA GLU A 142 -79.41 -58.30 4.24
C GLU A 142 -77.97 -58.68 3.75
N ASP A 143 -77.09 -59.47 4.39
CA ASP A 143 -77.26 -60.56 5.38
C ASP A 143 -75.90 -60.93 6.08
N ASN A 144 -75.94 -61.46 7.32
CA ASN A 144 -75.12 -62.57 7.91
C ASN A 144 -73.55 -62.63 7.80
N ASP A 145 -72.75 -63.29 8.66
CA ASP A 145 -72.75 -63.78 10.07
C ASP A 145 -71.44 -64.62 10.26
N ASN A 146 -70.86 -65.02 11.41
CA ASN A 146 -70.91 -64.59 12.82
C ASN A 146 -69.69 -65.16 13.63
N HIS A 147 -69.57 -64.78 14.91
CA HIS A 147 -68.94 -65.41 16.11
C HIS A 147 -68.43 -66.89 16.11
N SER A 148 -67.63 -67.42 17.06
CA SER A 148 -66.79 -66.97 18.23
C SER A 148 -65.99 -68.21 18.79
N GLU A 149 -65.44 -68.41 20.02
CA GLU A 149 -65.42 -67.78 21.38
C GLU A 149 -64.31 -68.43 22.29
N LYS A 150 -63.87 -67.77 23.40
CA LYS A 150 -63.35 -68.34 24.70
C LYS A 150 -62.00 -69.12 24.74
N ASP A 151 -61.24 -69.24 25.86
CA ASP A 151 -61.22 -68.61 27.22
C ASP A 151 -59.87 -68.90 27.98
N SER A 152 -59.64 -68.26 29.14
CA SER A 152 -58.78 -68.64 30.31
C SER A 152 -57.24 -68.39 30.35
N GLU A 153 -56.85 -67.23 30.93
CA GLU A 153 -56.09 -66.98 32.19
C GLU A 153 -54.64 -67.48 32.51
N ASP A 154 -53.95 -66.66 33.34
CA ASP A 154 -52.70 -66.82 34.14
C ASP A 154 -51.31 -67.00 33.45
N GLU A 155 -50.20 -66.34 33.87
CA GLU A 155 -49.94 -65.11 34.67
C GLU A 155 -48.43 -64.69 34.55
N LYS A 156 -48.10 -63.38 34.67
CA LYS A 156 -46.74 -62.76 34.88
C LYS A 156 -45.68 -62.84 33.74
N GLU A 157 -44.73 -61.89 33.55
CA GLU A 157 -44.48 -60.52 34.07
C GLU A 157 -43.58 -59.73 33.07
N GLU A 158 -43.72 -58.39 33.01
CA GLU A 158 -42.83 -57.29 32.51
C GLU A 158 -41.79 -57.56 31.37
N GLU A 159 -41.75 -56.81 30.26
CA GLU A 159 -41.37 -55.38 30.15
C GLU A 159 -42.09 -54.63 28.99
N GLU A 160 -42.17 -53.29 29.06
CA GLU A 160 -42.76 -52.41 28.04
C GLU A 160 -41.67 -51.74 27.15
N GLU A 161 -41.88 -51.64 25.83
CA GLU A 161 -41.12 -50.72 24.96
C GLU A 161 -42.04 -49.69 24.27
N ASP A 162 -41.82 -48.41 24.59
CA ASP A 162 -42.53 -47.26 24.02
C ASP A 162 -42.36 -47.12 22.50
N VAL A 163 -43.46 -46.87 21.77
CA VAL A 163 -43.41 -46.40 20.37
C VAL A 163 -43.03 -44.92 20.35
N ASN A 164 -41.73 -44.67 20.57
CA ASN A 164 -41.12 -43.36 20.67
C ASN A 164 -41.26 -42.55 19.37
N TRP A 165 -42.20 -41.60 19.34
CA TRP A 165 -42.42 -40.65 18.25
C TRP A 165 -41.38 -39.51 18.22
N ASN A 166 -40.09 -39.89 18.23
CA ASN A 166 -38.95 -39.01 17.95
C ASN A 166 -38.90 -38.62 16.46
N SER A 167 -39.91 -37.87 16.04
CA SER A 167 -39.96 -37.29 14.69
C SER A 167 -38.76 -36.36 14.47
N LYS A 168 -37.97 -36.64 13.43
CA LYS A 168 -36.90 -35.75 12.95
C LYS A 168 -37.46 -34.34 12.82
N GLU A 169 -36.81 -33.35 13.43
CA GLU A 169 -37.20 -31.94 13.27
C GLU A 169 -37.29 -31.59 11.78
N MET A 170 -38.48 -31.15 11.35
CA MET A 170 -38.66 -30.73 9.96
C MET A 170 -37.93 -29.40 9.76
N ASN A 171 -36.95 -29.41 8.84
CA ASN A 171 -36.11 -28.26 8.57
C ASN A 171 -36.93 -27.10 7.99
N SER A 172 -36.74 -25.90 8.53
CA SER A 172 -37.38 -24.64 8.12
C SER A 172 -37.38 -24.44 6.60
N SER A 173 -36.29 -24.83 5.90
CA SER A 173 -36.19 -24.75 4.44
C SER A 173 -37.28 -25.53 3.70
N VAL A 174 -37.54 -26.78 4.11
CA VAL A 174 -38.51 -27.69 3.45
C VAL A 174 -39.94 -27.15 3.63
N ILE A 175 -40.21 -26.54 4.78
CA ILE A 175 -41.50 -25.89 5.08
C ILE A 175 -41.68 -24.67 4.17
N ILE A 176 -40.65 -23.84 3.99
CA ILE A 176 -40.69 -22.66 3.11
C ILE A 176 -40.89 -23.04 1.64
N GLU A 177 -40.25 -24.11 1.16
CA GLU A 177 -40.44 -24.64 -0.20
C GLU A 177 -41.88 -25.15 -0.37
N SER A 178 -42.36 -25.98 0.55
CA SER A 178 -43.72 -26.54 0.47
C SER A 178 -44.84 -25.49 0.60
N ILE A 179 -44.59 -24.38 1.31
CA ILE A 179 -45.50 -23.21 1.35
C ILE A 179 -45.48 -22.46 0.01
N ARG A 180 -44.32 -22.32 -0.65
CA ARG A 180 -44.21 -21.65 -1.95
C ARG A 180 -44.91 -22.41 -3.06
N ASP A 181 -44.82 -23.74 -3.02
CA ASP A 181 -45.34 -24.61 -4.07
C ASP A 181 -46.83 -24.97 -3.88
N SER A 182 -47.44 -24.57 -2.75
CA SER A 182 -48.87 -24.80 -2.46
C SER A 182 -49.71 -23.56 -2.76
N SER A 183 -50.71 -23.68 -3.64
CA SER A 183 -51.64 -22.61 -4.00
C SER A 183 -52.74 -22.35 -2.96
N SER A 184 -52.97 -23.29 -2.04
CA SER A 184 -54.00 -23.20 -1.01
C SER A 184 -53.60 -23.93 0.28
N ILE A 185 -54.24 -23.56 1.39
CA ILE A 185 -53.98 -24.22 2.69
C ILE A 185 -54.33 -25.72 2.66
N ASN A 186 -55.38 -26.13 1.92
CA ASN A 186 -55.77 -27.54 1.82
C ASN A 186 -54.72 -28.38 1.06
N GLU A 187 -54.07 -27.79 0.06
CA GLU A 187 -52.98 -28.39 -0.70
C GLU A 187 -51.72 -28.54 0.18
N PHE A 188 -51.32 -27.46 0.87
CA PHE A 188 -50.20 -27.47 1.83
C PHE A 188 -50.37 -28.51 2.93
N MET A 189 -51.56 -28.58 3.55
CA MET A 189 -51.86 -29.54 4.61
C MET A 189 -51.85 -30.99 4.10
N SER A 190 -52.13 -31.21 2.80
CA SER A 190 -52.09 -32.54 2.17
C SER A 190 -50.66 -32.96 1.78
N SER A 191 -49.88 -32.06 1.20
CA SER A 191 -48.49 -32.31 0.78
C SER A 191 -47.53 -32.45 1.97
N THR A 192 -47.67 -31.57 2.96
CA THR A 192 -46.63 -31.35 3.99
C THR A 192 -46.97 -32.02 5.33
N ILE A 193 -48.27 -32.12 5.67
CA ILE A 193 -48.71 -32.54 7.02
C ILE A 193 -49.37 -33.94 7.02
N ILE A 194 -49.78 -34.46 5.86
CA ILE A 194 -50.33 -35.83 5.73
C ILE A 194 -49.29 -36.79 5.12
N ASN A 195 -48.62 -36.41 4.03
CA ASN A 195 -47.73 -37.28 3.27
C ASN A 195 -46.23 -37.00 3.52
N GLY A 196 -45.77 -37.15 4.76
CA GLY A 196 -44.40 -36.82 5.19
C GLY A 196 -43.31 -37.35 4.22
N LEU A 197 -42.61 -36.42 3.56
CA LEU A 197 -41.86 -36.72 2.33
C LEU A 197 -40.59 -37.56 2.54
N GLY A 198 -40.71 -38.86 2.33
CA GLY A 198 -39.60 -39.78 2.15
C GLY A 198 -39.04 -39.79 0.73
N ASN A 199 -38.31 -38.75 0.32
CA ASN A 199 -37.28 -38.86 -0.72
C ASN A 199 -36.34 -37.64 -0.77
N GLY A 200 -35.05 -37.88 -0.93
CA GLY A 200 -34.02 -36.85 -1.10
C GLY A 200 -32.80 -37.39 -1.85
N ASN A 201 -32.10 -36.51 -2.55
CA ASN A 201 -31.12 -36.75 -3.63
C ASN A 201 -31.76 -37.04 -5.01
N GLY A 202 -31.16 -36.60 -6.12
CA GLY A 202 -30.01 -35.70 -6.25
C GLY A 202 -29.26 -35.83 -7.57
N ASN A 203 -28.69 -34.71 -8.04
CA ASN A 203 -27.83 -34.55 -9.22
C ASN A 203 -28.43 -34.80 -10.61
N SER A 204 -27.90 -34.02 -11.57
CA SER A 204 -28.07 -34.17 -13.01
C SER A 204 -26.78 -34.69 -13.64
N SER A 205 -26.85 -35.64 -14.58
CA SER A 205 -25.90 -35.80 -15.69
C SER A 205 -26.24 -36.98 -16.63
N SER A 206 -25.93 -36.79 -17.92
CA SER A 206 -25.57 -37.77 -18.95
C SER A 206 -26.28 -39.13 -19.06
N VAL A 207 -27.06 -39.28 -20.15
CA VAL A 207 -26.92 -40.31 -21.21
C VAL A 207 -26.30 -41.67 -20.84
N GLY A 208 -27.07 -42.76 -20.96
CA GLY A 208 -26.55 -44.14 -21.00
C GLY A 208 -27.58 -45.17 -21.49
N ASN A 209 -27.22 -46.01 -22.47
CA ASN A 209 -28.01 -47.17 -22.92
C ASN A 209 -27.71 -48.41 -22.05
N GLY A 210 -28.65 -49.34 -21.86
CA GLY A 210 -28.30 -50.66 -21.30
C GLY A 210 -29.45 -51.63 -20.95
N HIS A 211 -29.72 -52.56 -21.87
CA HIS A 211 -30.48 -53.81 -21.73
C HIS A 211 -30.43 -54.56 -20.36
N GLY A 212 -31.57 -55.14 -19.96
CA GLY A 212 -31.71 -56.61 -19.91
C GLY A 212 -31.89 -57.33 -18.56
N ASN A 213 -33.00 -58.08 -18.44
CA ASN A 213 -33.30 -59.19 -17.51
C ASN A 213 -33.34 -58.88 -15.99
N GLY A 214 -34.07 -59.62 -15.15
CA GLY A 214 -35.12 -60.63 -15.41
C GLY A 214 -35.12 -61.82 -14.45
N ILE A 215 -36.29 -62.11 -13.83
CA ILE A 215 -36.63 -63.32 -13.03
C ILE A 215 -35.92 -63.39 -11.65
N GLY A 216 -36.55 -63.78 -10.53
CA GLY A 216 -37.96 -64.12 -10.25
C GLY A 216 -38.11 -64.88 -8.92
N SER A 217 -39.32 -65.44 -8.65
CA SER A 217 -39.69 -66.34 -7.54
C SER A 217 -39.57 -65.83 -6.08
N SER A 218 -40.28 -66.35 -5.06
CA SER A 218 -41.72 -66.68 -4.86
C SER A 218 -41.88 -67.51 -3.57
N SER A 219 -42.99 -67.33 -2.82
CA SER A 219 -43.42 -68.13 -1.64
C SER A 219 -42.53 -68.02 -0.37
N GLY A 220 -43.05 -68.18 0.85
CA GLY A 220 -44.45 -68.34 1.26
C GLY A 220 -44.62 -68.78 2.74
N HIS A 221 -45.88 -68.90 3.19
CA HIS A 221 -46.35 -69.32 4.54
C HIS A 221 -46.14 -68.24 5.64
N ASN A 222 -47.12 -67.72 6.41
CA ASN A 222 -48.56 -67.97 6.68
C ASN A 222 -48.92 -68.73 7.98
N SER A 223 -49.01 -68.00 9.09
CA SER A 223 -49.73 -68.32 10.36
C SER A 223 -49.68 -67.09 11.30
N GLY A 224 -50.72 -66.65 12.02
CA GLY A 224 -52.15 -67.01 11.97
C GLY A 224 -52.81 -67.02 13.37
N LEU A 225 -53.93 -66.31 13.52
CA LEU A 225 -54.89 -66.35 14.66
C LEU A 225 -54.38 -65.70 15.99
N ASP A 226 -55.20 -65.11 16.88
CA ASP A 226 -56.64 -64.75 16.77
C ASP A 226 -57.06 -63.56 17.66
N SER A 227 -58.36 -63.24 17.73
CA SER A 227 -58.94 -62.05 18.40
C SER A 227 -60.13 -62.33 19.34
N SER A 228 -60.36 -61.48 20.35
CA SER A 228 -61.66 -61.18 21.05
C SER A 228 -61.41 -60.26 22.29
N CYS A 229 -62.37 -59.57 22.93
CA CYS A 229 -63.80 -59.39 22.62
C CYS A 229 -64.39 -58.02 23.05
N SER A 230 -65.46 -57.64 22.34
CA SER A 230 -66.58 -56.75 22.65
C SER A 230 -66.77 -56.11 24.06
N GLY A 231 -66.92 -54.78 24.07
CA GLY A 231 -68.26 -54.15 24.05
C GLY A 231 -69.02 -53.92 25.37
N SER A 232 -69.10 -52.65 25.80
CA SER A 232 -70.22 -52.09 26.57
C SER A 232 -70.33 -50.58 26.36
N ASN A 233 -71.52 -50.01 26.58
CA ASN A 233 -71.83 -48.58 26.63
C ASN A 233 -71.32 -47.70 25.47
N ILE A 234 -71.95 -47.82 24.30
CA ILE A 234 -71.81 -46.86 23.18
C ILE A 234 -72.03 -45.41 23.65
N SER A 235 -72.96 -45.17 24.59
CA SER A 235 -73.17 -43.82 25.16
C SER A 235 -72.01 -43.31 26.02
N GLU A 236 -71.27 -44.20 26.69
CA GLU A 236 -70.05 -43.82 27.41
C GLU A 236 -68.91 -43.63 26.43
N CYS A 237 -68.71 -44.49 25.42
CA CYS A 237 -67.71 -44.24 24.38
C CYS A 237 -68.00 -42.95 23.57
N PHE A 238 -69.28 -42.59 23.35
CA PHE A 238 -69.65 -41.28 22.80
C PHE A 238 -69.37 -40.14 23.79
N HIS A 239 -69.63 -40.32 25.08
CA HIS A 239 -69.30 -39.30 26.08
C HIS A 239 -67.80 -39.19 26.36
N GLU A 240 -67.00 -40.24 26.21
CA GLU A 240 -65.55 -40.25 26.38
C GLU A 240 -64.83 -39.73 25.14
N ASN A 241 -65.30 -40.02 23.92
CA ASN A 241 -64.80 -39.35 22.72
C ASN A 241 -65.18 -37.86 22.73
N ASN A 242 -66.41 -37.51 23.11
CA ASN A 242 -66.77 -36.10 23.29
C ASN A 242 -66.06 -35.45 24.48
N TYR A 243 -65.79 -36.15 25.59
CA TYR A 243 -65.08 -35.59 26.75
C TYR A 243 -63.58 -35.49 26.51
N SER A 244 -62.95 -36.42 25.80
CA SER A 244 -61.55 -36.31 25.38
C SER A 244 -61.36 -35.25 24.29
N LEU A 245 -62.31 -35.11 23.35
CA LEU A 245 -62.33 -34.00 22.41
C LEU A 245 -62.60 -32.66 23.13
N LEU A 246 -63.56 -32.58 24.05
CA LEU A 246 -63.85 -31.37 24.83
C LEU A 246 -62.73 -31.05 25.83
N LYS A 247 -62.00 -32.05 26.34
CA LYS A 247 -60.80 -31.87 27.17
C LYS A 247 -59.66 -31.33 26.33
N ARG A 248 -59.39 -31.90 25.15
CA ARG A 248 -58.44 -31.34 24.18
C ARG A 248 -58.84 -29.93 23.75
N ILE A 249 -60.12 -29.68 23.41
CA ILE A 249 -60.64 -28.34 23.09
C ILE A 249 -60.57 -27.39 24.29
N LYS A 250 -60.63 -27.88 25.54
CA LYS A 250 -60.47 -27.05 26.76
C LYS A 250 -59.01 -26.72 27.05
N GLU A 251 -58.11 -27.68 26.85
CA GLU A 251 -56.66 -27.48 26.88
C GLU A 251 -56.25 -26.50 25.77
N TYR A 252 -56.83 -26.67 24.58
CA TYR A 252 -56.60 -25.81 23.41
C TYR A 252 -57.28 -24.44 23.51
N SER A 253 -58.43 -24.32 24.19
CA SER A 253 -59.09 -23.03 24.43
C SER A 253 -58.37 -22.23 25.51
N GLY A 254 -57.76 -22.91 26.49
CA GLY A 254 -56.78 -22.30 27.39
C GLY A 254 -55.52 -21.79 26.68
N SER A 255 -55.13 -22.42 25.56
CA SER A 255 -54.03 -21.93 24.69
C SER A 255 -54.49 -21.09 23.50
N PHE A 256 -55.78 -20.74 23.38
CA PHE A 256 -56.33 -19.99 22.25
C PHE A 256 -55.99 -18.50 22.39
N LYS A 257 -54.70 -18.21 22.20
CA LYS A 257 -54.14 -16.87 22.24
C LYS A 257 -54.83 -16.02 21.19
N THR A 258 -55.68 -15.08 21.62
CA THR A 258 -56.14 -13.96 20.80
C THR A 258 -55.01 -12.93 20.56
N ASN A 259 -53.77 -13.41 20.44
CA ASN A 259 -52.59 -12.60 20.21
C ASN A 259 -52.43 -12.43 18.71
N SER A 260 -52.37 -11.18 18.26
CA SER A 260 -51.77 -10.89 16.97
C SER A 260 -50.32 -11.37 16.99
N TYR A 261 -50.00 -12.35 16.14
CA TYR A 261 -48.61 -12.76 15.91
C TYR A 261 -47.83 -11.55 15.38
N LYS A 262 -46.91 -11.01 16.19
CA LYS A 262 -46.02 -9.93 15.77
C LYS A 262 -45.07 -10.50 14.72
N LEU A 263 -45.13 -9.99 13.49
CA LEU A 263 -44.14 -10.35 12.46
C LEU A 263 -42.73 -9.91 12.91
N PRO A 264 -41.70 -10.74 12.62
CA PRO A 264 -40.30 -10.32 12.64
C PRO A 264 -40.06 -9.10 11.74
N ASN A 265 -39.05 -8.31 12.06
CA ASN A 265 -38.74 -7.08 11.35
C ASN A 265 -38.04 -7.37 10.01
N HIS A 266 -38.41 -6.64 8.96
CA HIS A 266 -37.74 -6.72 7.66
C HIS A 266 -36.57 -5.72 7.59
N PHE A 267 -35.38 -6.21 7.24
CA PHE A 267 -34.17 -5.39 7.08
C PHE A 267 -33.79 -5.27 5.61
N ASP A 268 -33.41 -4.06 5.18
CA ASP A 268 -32.81 -3.76 3.87
C ASP A 268 -31.41 -3.17 4.13
N ILE A 269 -30.36 -3.82 3.61
CA ILE A 269 -28.98 -3.34 3.74
C ILE A 269 -28.55 -2.76 2.40
N ARG A 270 -28.27 -1.44 2.41
CA ARG A 270 -27.72 -0.72 1.26
C ARG A 270 -26.26 -0.42 1.50
N PHE A 271 -25.42 -0.87 0.58
CA PHE A 271 -23.99 -0.55 0.59
C PHE A 271 -23.77 0.71 -0.25
N GLU A 272 -23.24 1.76 0.37
CA GLU A 272 -22.82 2.97 -0.34
C GLU A 272 -21.47 2.71 -1.03
N GLU A 273 -21.48 2.55 -2.35
CA GLU A 273 -20.27 2.24 -3.13
C GLU A 273 -19.15 3.28 -2.94
N GLU A 274 -19.51 4.56 -2.79
CA GLU A 274 -18.57 5.63 -2.46
C GLU A 274 -17.87 5.41 -1.11
N ARG A 275 -18.55 4.87 -0.09
CA ARG A 275 -17.90 4.51 1.18
C ARG A 275 -17.04 3.25 1.06
N LEU A 276 -17.43 2.28 0.22
CA LEU A 276 -16.61 1.11 -0.05
C LEU A 276 -15.31 1.48 -0.77
N GLU A 277 -15.35 2.41 -1.73
CA GLU A 277 -14.17 2.89 -2.44
C GLU A 277 -13.29 3.79 -1.57
N ASN A 278 -13.89 4.64 -0.71
CA ASN A 278 -13.14 5.34 0.33
C ASN A 278 -12.48 4.37 1.33
N ALA A 279 -13.13 3.25 1.68
CA ALA A 279 -12.53 2.21 2.53
C ALA A 279 -11.39 1.47 1.83
N ARG A 280 -11.50 1.17 0.52
CA ARG A 280 -10.39 0.64 -0.30
C ARG A 280 -9.22 1.61 -0.35
N SER A 281 -9.49 2.90 -0.57
CA SER A 281 -8.50 3.97 -0.54
C SER A 281 -7.81 4.04 0.84
N MET A 282 -8.57 4.01 1.94
CA MET A 282 -8.01 3.96 3.29
C MET A 282 -7.13 2.71 3.50
N LEU A 283 -7.61 1.52 3.14
CA LEU A 283 -6.84 0.26 3.23
C LEU A 283 -5.54 0.32 2.44
N SER A 284 -5.55 0.89 1.24
CA SER A 284 -4.36 1.13 0.41
C SER A 284 -3.41 2.20 0.97
N ASN A 285 -3.83 2.95 1.99
CA ASN A 285 -3.05 3.96 2.70
C ASN A 285 -2.80 3.60 4.18
N MET A 286 -3.26 2.42 4.67
CA MET A 286 -3.02 1.97 6.05
C MET A 286 -1.58 1.49 6.27
N TYR A 287 -0.85 1.19 5.21
CA TYR A 287 0.54 0.77 5.24
C TYR A 287 1.35 1.64 4.28
N GLU A 288 2.33 2.36 4.82
CA GLU A 288 3.48 2.85 4.06
C GLU A 288 4.57 1.79 4.22
N ILE A 289 5.22 1.37 3.12
CA ILE A 289 6.47 0.59 3.25
C ILE A 289 7.55 1.59 3.68
N VAL A 290 7.63 1.78 4.99
CA VAL A 290 8.72 2.50 5.64
C VAL A 290 9.87 1.52 5.81
N ASP A 291 10.97 1.72 5.10
CA ASP A 291 12.23 1.05 5.40
C ASP A 291 12.61 1.35 6.85
N LEU A 292 12.52 0.34 7.71
CA LEU A 292 12.99 0.40 9.08
C LEU A 292 14.51 0.22 9.07
N GLU A 293 15.21 1.30 8.73
CA GLU A 293 16.64 1.41 8.99
C GLU A 293 16.87 1.34 10.52
N ASP A 294 17.28 0.18 11.02
CA ASP A 294 17.78 0.02 12.39
C ASP A 294 18.91 1.03 12.68
N ASP A 295 19.07 1.42 13.95
CA ASP A 295 19.90 2.56 14.37
C ASP A 295 21.33 2.54 13.78
N GLN A 296 21.49 3.35 12.71
CA GLN A 296 22.72 3.78 12.04
C GLN A 296 23.45 2.77 11.13
N PRO A 297 24.04 3.20 9.98
CA PRO A 297 24.01 4.52 9.35
C PRO A 297 23.57 4.47 7.88
N VAL A 298 22.27 4.32 7.64
CA VAL A 298 21.53 4.75 6.42
C VAL A 298 22.19 4.28 5.08
N VAL A 299 22.29 5.16 4.08
CA VAL A 299 22.33 4.91 2.62
C VAL A 299 20.96 4.59 1.99
N SER A 300 19.86 4.91 2.68
CA SER A 300 18.70 5.51 1.99
C SER A 300 19.11 6.79 1.24
N THR A 301 18.44 7.08 0.12
CA THR A 301 18.70 8.28 -0.69
C THR A 301 18.01 9.50 -0.03
N CYS A 302 18.80 10.42 0.55
CA CYS A 302 18.35 11.42 1.56
C CYS A 302 17.36 12.53 1.11
N HIS A 303 16.58 12.34 0.05
CA HIS A 303 15.77 13.39 -0.59
C HIS A 303 14.41 13.66 0.05
N HIS A 304 13.92 12.77 0.93
CA HIS A 304 12.54 12.81 1.41
C HIS A 304 12.32 13.55 2.74
N VAL A 305 13.38 13.92 3.47
CA VAL A 305 13.29 14.66 4.75
C VAL A 305 14.27 15.82 4.75
N ILE A 306 13.86 16.94 4.15
CA ILE A 306 14.59 18.21 4.27
C ILE A 306 14.23 18.82 5.64
N ASN A 307 15.22 19.07 6.50
CA ASN A 307 15.03 19.84 7.74
C ASN A 307 15.87 21.13 7.78
N MET A 308 16.96 21.18 7.02
CA MET A 308 17.83 22.33 6.88
C MET A 308 17.89 22.78 5.43
N LEU A 309 18.05 24.09 5.24
CA LEU A 309 18.27 24.73 3.95
C LEU A 309 19.63 25.43 3.99
N LEU A 310 20.53 25.12 3.05
CA LEU A 310 21.75 25.90 2.81
C LEU A 310 21.50 26.91 1.69
N THR A 311 21.95 28.14 1.88
CA THR A 311 22.07 29.16 0.84
C THR A 311 23.52 29.63 0.73
N VAL A 312 23.96 29.94 -0.49
CA VAL A 312 25.31 30.45 -0.79
C VAL A 312 25.26 31.48 -1.92
N GLY A 313 26.01 32.55 -1.75
CA GLY A 313 26.06 33.69 -2.68
C GLY A 313 27.06 34.74 -2.21
N GLU A 314 26.86 35.99 -2.65
CA GLU A 314 27.73 37.15 -2.34
C GLU A 314 27.89 37.40 -0.83
N ASN A 315 26.86 37.11 -0.04
CA ASN A 315 26.85 37.33 1.40
C ASN A 315 27.39 36.12 2.22
N GLY A 316 27.97 35.12 1.55
CA GLY A 316 28.47 33.89 2.18
C GLY A 316 27.36 32.86 2.48
N ILE A 317 27.69 31.84 3.29
CA ILE A 317 26.76 30.75 3.63
C ILE A 317 25.79 31.16 4.74
N HIS A 318 24.50 30.93 4.50
CA HIS A 318 23.46 30.98 5.54
C HIS A 318 22.65 29.70 5.55
N PHE A 319 22.36 29.18 6.74
CA PHE A 319 21.42 28.09 6.97
C PHE A 319 20.07 28.63 7.42
N PHE A 320 19.00 28.00 7.00
CA PHE A 320 17.65 28.21 7.53
C PHE A 320 17.15 26.90 8.13
N ASP A 321 16.85 26.91 9.43
CA ASP A 321 16.19 25.79 10.10
C ASP A 321 14.69 25.89 9.79
N LEU A 322 14.17 24.90 9.05
CA LEU A 322 12.78 24.93 8.62
C LEU A 322 11.83 24.80 9.82
N GLU A 323 12.24 24.22 10.94
CA GLU A 323 11.40 23.93 12.12
C GLU A 323 11.11 25.20 12.90
N THR A 324 12.17 25.93 13.24
CA THR A 324 12.09 27.20 13.99
C THR A 324 11.64 28.36 13.09
N LEU A 325 12.03 28.32 11.81
CA LEU A 325 12.01 29.40 10.82
C LEU A 325 12.98 30.53 11.18
N GLU A 326 14.22 30.15 11.47
CA GLU A 326 15.29 31.06 11.85
C GLU A 326 16.52 30.90 10.94
N TRP A 327 17.08 32.03 10.51
CA TRP A 327 18.35 32.08 9.79
C TRP A 327 19.54 32.06 10.75
N SER A 328 20.56 31.29 10.42
CA SER A 328 21.89 31.36 11.02
C SER A 328 22.95 31.53 9.94
N GLN A 329 23.90 32.43 10.15
CA GLN A 329 25.03 32.64 9.23
C GLN A 329 26.21 31.76 9.66
N HIS A 330 26.88 31.12 8.69
CA HIS A 330 28.15 30.46 8.98
C HIS A 330 29.26 31.53 9.06
N LYS A 331 30.03 31.53 10.16
CA LYS A 331 31.06 32.55 10.45
C LYS A 331 32.49 31.99 10.54
N ALA A 332 32.76 30.84 9.91
CA ALA A 332 34.14 30.38 9.78
C ALA A 332 34.95 31.34 8.89
N GLU A 333 36.23 31.47 9.22
CA GLU A 333 37.18 32.33 8.49
C GLU A 333 37.52 31.75 7.10
N ASP A 334 37.37 30.43 6.94
CA ASP A 334 37.53 29.70 5.70
C ASP A 334 36.16 29.52 5.00
N TYR A 335 35.74 30.53 4.23
CA TYR A 335 34.53 30.48 3.41
C TYR A 335 34.90 30.61 1.91
N GLU A 336 34.50 29.63 1.10
CA GLU A 336 34.65 29.76 -0.35
C GLU A 336 33.50 30.58 -0.94
N GLU A 337 33.75 31.88 -1.14
CA GLU A 337 32.86 32.80 -1.84
C GLU A 337 32.53 32.28 -3.26
N ARG A 338 31.24 32.08 -3.56
CA ARG A 338 30.75 31.74 -4.90
C ARG A 338 29.61 32.66 -5.30
N LEU A 339 29.85 33.47 -6.33
CA LEU A 339 28.90 34.47 -6.82
C LEU A 339 27.95 33.89 -7.88
N LEU A 340 26.67 34.20 -7.76
CA LEU A 340 25.59 33.77 -8.66
C LEU A 340 25.49 32.24 -8.91
N PRO A 341 25.57 31.34 -7.89
CA PRO A 341 25.48 29.88 -8.07
C PRO A 341 24.02 29.38 -8.17
N PHE A 342 23.16 30.15 -8.84
CA PHE A 342 21.74 29.82 -9.01
C PHE A 342 21.57 28.48 -9.74
N ASN A 343 20.83 27.56 -9.11
CA ASN A 343 20.61 26.17 -9.54
C ASN A 343 21.89 25.33 -9.75
N SER A 344 23.07 25.75 -9.30
CA SER A 344 24.33 24.99 -9.45
C SER A 344 24.76 24.23 -8.18
N LEU A 345 23.77 23.91 -7.33
CA LEU A 345 23.92 23.11 -6.11
C LEU A 345 23.34 21.71 -6.29
N ALA A 346 24.00 20.73 -5.70
CA ALA A 346 23.46 19.39 -5.48
C ALA A 346 23.83 18.91 -4.07
N ALA A 347 22.85 18.37 -3.35
CA ALA A 347 23.07 17.71 -2.07
C ALA A 347 23.12 16.20 -2.27
N THR A 348 24.14 15.56 -1.71
CA THR A 348 24.13 14.11 -1.45
C THR A 348 23.74 13.90 0.02
N ARG A 349 23.94 12.70 0.56
CA ARG A 349 23.71 12.43 1.99
C ARG A 349 24.62 13.25 2.91
N ASP A 350 25.92 13.26 2.63
CA ASP A 350 26.96 13.76 3.54
C ASP A 350 27.57 15.09 3.09
N TYR A 351 27.33 15.49 1.83
CA TYR A 351 27.98 16.62 1.19
C TYR A 351 27.03 17.47 0.35
N ILE A 352 27.29 18.78 0.30
CA ILE A 352 26.71 19.71 -0.67
C ILE A 352 27.81 20.13 -1.64
N PHE A 353 27.60 19.87 -2.92
CA PHE A 353 28.50 20.28 -4.00
C PHE A 353 27.96 21.55 -4.66
N ILE A 354 28.84 22.53 -4.89
CA ILE A 354 28.51 23.79 -5.56
C ILE A 354 29.45 23.97 -6.76
N PHE A 355 28.88 24.00 -7.96
CA PHE A 355 29.63 24.03 -9.22
C PHE A 355 29.62 25.44 -9.83
N GLY A 356 30.80 25.95 -10.20
CA GLY A 356 30.94 27.22 -10.89
C GLY A 356 30.48 28.45 -10.09
N GLY A 357 29.99 29.46 -10.80
CA GLY A 357 29.72 30.82 -10.31
C GLY A 357 30.50 31.86 -11.12
N SER A 358 30.15 33.16 -11.04
CA SER A 358 30.79 34.18 -11.87
C SER A 358 32.26 34.44 -11.48
N ASN A 359 32.59 34.36 -10.19
CA ASN A 359 33.96 34.46 -9.67
C ASN A 359 34.76 33.14 -9.78
N LYS A 360 34.11 31.99 -9.56
CA LYS A 360 34.73 30.64 -9.45
C LYS A 360 34.33 29.68 -10.59
N SER A 361 34.02 30.23 -11.77
CA SER A 361 33.42 29.53 -12.92
C SER A 361 34.00 28.15 -13.26
N ASN A 362 35.32 27.98 -13.23
CA ASN A 362 35.99 26.73 -13.65
C ASN A 362 36.34 25.77 -12.50
N SER A 363 35.79 25.96 -11.30
CA SER A 363 35.94 25.03 -10.18
C SER A 363 34.60 24.65 -9.54
N TYR A 364 34.60 23.54 -8.80
CA TYR A 364 33.55 23.18 -7.86
C TYR A 364 34.12 23.13 -6.44
N SER A 365 33.23 23.20 -5.45
CA SER A 365 33.56 23.05 -4.03
C SER A 365 32.63 22.05 -3.37
N ARG A 366 33.12 21.39 -2.32
CA ARG A 366 32.35 20.46 -1.49
C ARG A 366 32.27 20.98 -0.06
N PHE A 367 31.05 21.13 0.42
CA PHE A 367 30.72 21.48 1.80
C PHE A 367 30.26 20.22 2.53
N ASN A 368 30.93 19.89 3.63
CA ASN A 368 30.65 18.74 4.46
C ASN A 368 29.51 19.04 5.44
N ILE A 369 28.41 18.28 5.35
CA ILE A 369 27.19 18.54 6.13
C ILE A 369 27.44 18.33 7.63
N ALA A 370 28.23 17.31 8.00
CA ALA A 370 28.44 16.90 9.39
C ALA A 370 29.45 17.78 10.14
N THR A 371 30.54 18.20 9.49
CA THR A 371 31.52 19.14 10.10
C THR A 371 31.12 20.61 9.93
N ARG A 372 30.15 20.89 9.05
CA ARG A 372 29.78 22.23 8.56
C ARG A 372 30.96 23.02 7.99
N GLN A 373 31.91 22.37 7.32
CA GLN A 373 33.10 23.00 6.74
C GLN A 373 33.23 22.71 5.25
N TRP A 374 33.93 23.58 4.53
CA TRP A 374 34.45 23.23 3.21
C TRP A 374 35.62 22.25 3.40
N ASP A 375 35.62 21.13 2.66
CA ASP A 375 36.69 20.13 2.75
C ASP A 375 37.30 19.75 1.38
N HIS A 376 36.76 20.30 0.29
CA HIS A 376 37.32 20.11 -1.05
C HIS A 376 37.01 21.29 -1.98
N SER A 377 37.98 21.65 -2.83
CA SER A 377 37.81 22.62 -3.92
C SER A 377 38.74 22.25 -5.07
N ALA A 378 38.18 22.05 -6.26
CA ALA A 378 38.90 21.45 -7.40
C ALA A 378 38.39 21.95 -8.77
N PRO A 379 39.22 21.92 -9.82
CA PRO A 379 38.84 22.37 -11.15
C PRO A 379 37.80 21.44 -11.79
N ILE A 380 36.86 22.00 -12.55
CA ILE A 380 35.94 21.23 -13.41
C ILE A 380 36.74 20.72 -14.60
N GLN A 381 37.03 19.41 -14.61
CA GLN A 381 38.05 18.82 -15.50
C GLN A 381 37.70 18.90 -16.99
N THR A 382 36.40 18.95 -17.33
CA THR A 382 35.91 19.14 -18.72
C THR A 382 36.28 20.50 -19.31
N LYS A 383 36.80 21.44 -18.50
CA LYS A 383 37.15 22.83 -18.85
C LYS A 383 35.97 23.70 -19.28
N LEU A 384 34.76 23.15 -19.34
CA LEU A 384 33.51 23.83 -19.68
C LEU A 384 32.76 24.28 -18.42
N GLY A 385 33.42 25.00 -17.52
CA GLY A 385 32.79 25.60 -16.34
C GLY A 385 31.78 26.72 -16.69
N GLY A 386 31.44 27.58 -15.72
CA GLY A 386 30.62 28.75 -15.97
C GLY A 386 29.82 29.28 -14.77
N CYS A 387 28.89 30.18 -15.04
CA CYS A 387 27.83 30.59 -14.12
C CYS A 387 26.44 30.16 -14.66
N GLY A 388 25.43 30.10 -13.79
CA GLY A 388 24.08 29.63 -14.17
C GLY A 388 24.07 28.21 -14.75
N ILE A 389 25.00 27.36 -14.28
CA ILE A 389 24.97 25.91 -14.50
C ILE A 389 23.76 25.37 -13.76
N SER A 390 23.02 24.44 -14.37
CA SER A 390 21.90 23.75 -13.73
C SER A 390 22.36 22.36 -13.30
N THR A 391 22.17 21.98 -12.03
CA THR A 391 22.61 20.68 -11.50
C THR A 391 21.48 19.86 -10.91
N CYS A 392 21.58 18.55 -11.06
CA CYS A 392 20.72 17.57 -10.37
C CYS A 392 21.51 16.32 -10.01
N TYR A 393 21.12 15.66 -8.92
CA TYR A 393 21.70 14.40 -8.44
C TYR A 393 20.74 13.25 -8.78
N ASP A 394 21.26 12.08 -9.17
CA ASP A 394 20.48 10.86 -9.40
C ASP A 394 19.90 10.25 -8.10
N GLY A 395 20.45 10.65 -6.96
CA GLY A 395 20.09 10.16 -5.64
C GLY A 395 21.12 9.20 -5.03
N SER A 396 22.03 8.63 -5.84
CA SER A 396 22.90 7.52 -5.47
C SER A 396 24.40 7.75 -5.71
N ARG A 397 24.82 8.37 -6.82
CA ARG A 397 26.26 8.53 -7.14
C ARG A 397 26.58 9.71 -8.07
N TYR A 398 25.77 9.99 -9.10
CA TYR A 398 26.11 10.96 -10.15
C TYR A 398 25.35 12.28 -10.02
N ILE A 399 26.11 13.38 -9.97
CA ILE A 399 25.59 14.74 -10.14
C ILE A 399 25.79 15.14 -11.61
N TYR A 400 24.75 15.60 -12.27
CA TYR A 400 24.82 16.08 -13.65
C TYR A 400 24.91 17.60 -13.71
N LEU A 401 25.72 18.11 -14.64
CA LEU A 401 26.02 19.52 -14.88
C LEU A 401 25.49 19.96 -16.25
N ILE A 402 24.28 20.50 -16.30
CA ILE A 402 23.56 20.89 -17.51
C ILE A 402 23.83 22.37 -17.83
N GLY A 403 24.35 22.64 -19.03
CA GLY A 403 24.48 23.99 -19.60
C GLY A 403 25.24 24.99 -18.71
N GLY A 404 24.89 26.27 -18.82
CA GLY A 404 25.55 27.40 -18.17
C GLY A 404 26.28 28.31 -19.15
N ALA A 405 26.85 29.40 -18.62
CA ALA A 405 27.55 30.42 -19.39
C ALA A 405 29.06 30.43 -19.07
N THR A 406 29.88 30.15 -20.08
CA THR A 406 31.34 30.34 -20.07
C THR A 406 31.72 31.76 -20.50
N LYS A 407 33.01 32.10 -20.43
CA LYS A 407 33.55 33.36 -21.00
C LYS A 407 33.40 33.49 -22.52
N THR A 408 33.16 32.38 -23.24
CA THR A 408 32.96 32.37 -24.70
C THR A 408 31.48 32.24 -25.12
N GLY A 409 30.56 32.10 -24.16
CA GLY A 409 29.12 32.00 -24.43
C GLY A 409 28.43 30.90 -23.62
N ARG A 410 27.12 30.71 -23.85
CA ARG A 410 26.35 29.60 -23.28
C ARG A 410 26.73 28.28 -23.95
N VAL A 411 26.71 27.19 -23.19
CA VAL A 411 27.10 25.85 -23.67
C VAL A 411 25.92 24.87 -23.68
N THR A 412 26.07 23.81 -24.47
CA THR A 412 25.09 22.72 -24.66
C THR A 412 25.29 21.53 -23.72
N ARG A 413 26.42 21.49 -23.00
CA ARG A 413 26.92 20.28 -22.33
C ARG A 413 25.93 19.67 -21.32
N ILE A 414 26.00 18.35 -21.20
CA ILE A 414 25.50 17.54 -20.10
C ILE A 414 26.68 16.67 -19.67
N ASP A 415 27.38 17.10 -18.62
CA ASP A 415 28.47 16.33 -18.02
C ASP A 415 27.92 15.59 -16.79
N SER A 416 28.39 14.38 -16.52
CA SER A 416 28.25 13.73 -15.22
C SER A 416 29.46 14.05 -14.34
N PHE A 417 29.26 13.99 -13.02
CA PHE A 417 30.27 14.08 -12.00
C PHE A 417 30.02 12.97 -10.97
N ASP A 418 31.02 12.12 -10.79
CA ASP A 418 30.98 10.98 -9.90
C ASP A 418 31.39 11.39 -8.48
N THR A 419 30.45 11.29 -7.55
CA THR A 419 30.67 11.73 -6.15
C THR A 419 31.58 10.79 -5.33
N GLU A 420 31.87 9.58 -5.84
CA GLU A 420 32.84 8.66 -5.22
C GLU A 420 34.27 8.93 -5.71
N THR A 421 34.47 9.07 -7.01
CA THR A 421 35.81 9.22 -7.64
C THR A 421 36.26 10.67 -7.82
N MET A 422 35.33 11.64 -7.75
CA MET A 422 35.54 13.06 -8.06
C MET A 422 35.88 13.34 -9.54
N GLU A 423 35.64 12.39 -10.45
CA GLU A 423 35.89 12.53 -11.88
C GLU A 423 34.66 13.08 -12.64
N PHE A 424 34.90 13.67 -13.80
CA PHE A 424 33.86 14.19 -14.70
C PHE A 424 33.88 13.44 -16.03
N GLU A 425 32.71 13.02 -16.52
CA GLU A 425 32.54 12.43 -17.84
C GLU A 425 31.54 13.25 -18.67
N HIS A 426 31.75 13.34 -19.99
CA HIS A 426 30.84 14.04 -20.88
C HIS A 426 29.80 13.06 -21.46
N VAL A 427 28.60 13.03 -20.88
CA VAL A 427 27.56 12.04 -21.22
C VAL A 427 26.65 12.47 -22.36
N GLY A 428 26.59 13.77 -22.71
CA GLY A 428 25.84 14.23 -23.87
C GLY A 428 25.71 15.75 -24.01
N ALA A 429 24.85 16.18 -24.93
CA ALA A 429 24.62 17.60 -25.20
C ALA A 429 23.17 17.89 -25.63
N MET A 430 22.68 19.07 -25.25
CA MET A 430 21.48 19.67 -25.83
C MET A 430 21.75 20.15 -27.26
N GLU A 431 20.74 20.17 -28.12
CA GLU A 431 20.82 20.76 -29.47
C GLU A 431 21.16 22.26 -29.42
N MET A 432 20.56 23.00 -28.47
CA MET A 432 20.72 24.45 -28.33
C MET A 432 21.19 24.84 -26.92
N PRO A 433 22.18 25.74 -26.78
CA PRO A 433 22.82 26.07 -25.50
C PRO A 433 21.92 26.88 -24.57
N ARG A 434 22.07 26.68 -23.25
CA ARG A 434 21.21 27.26 -22.20
C ARG A 434 22.00 27.70 -20.97
N SER A 435 21.46 28.62 -20.18
CA SER A 435 21.86 28.86 -18.77
C SER A 435 20.64 29.14 -17.90
N GLU A 436 20.78 29.10 -16.57
CA GLU A 436 19.73 29.50 -15.61
C GLU A 436 18.42 28.68 -15.72
N SER A 437 18.50 27.45 -16.25
CA SER A 437 17.41 26.48 -16.23
C SER A 437 17.27 25.83 -14.85
N LEU A 438 16.12 25.23 -14.58
CA LEU A 438 15.99 24.17 -13.58
C LEU A 438 16.25 22.83 -14.29
N SER A 439 16.95 21.91 -13.63
CA SER A 439 17.11 20.53 -14.09
C SER A 439 16.84 19.59 -12.92
N PHE A 440 16.30 18.41 -13.20
CA PHE A 440 16.08 17.36 -12.21
C PHE A 440 16.15 15.97 -12.86
N TYR A 441 16.52 14.99 -12.06
CA TYR A 441 16.54 13.58 -12.45
C TYR A 441 15.21 12.91 -12.06
N LEU A 442 14.69 12.04 -12.93
CA LEU A 442 13.56 11.15 -12.67
C LEU A 442 13.70 9.92 -13.57
N ASP A 443 13.71 8.72 -12.99
CA ASP A 443 13.63 7.42 -13.70
C ASP A 443 14.61 7.26 -14.89
N GLY A 444 15.87 7.65 -14.72
CA GLY A 444 16.92 7.56 -15.76
C GLY A 444 16.90 8.70 -16.80
N ILE A 445 16.02 9.70 -16.61
CA ILE A 445 15.86 10.85 -17.49
C ILE A 445 16.19 12.15 -16.73
N ILE A 446 16.99 13.01 -17.36
CA ILE A 446 17.21 14.39 -16.91
C ILE A 446 16.22 15.29 -17.64
N TYR A 447 15.32 15.92 -16.88
CA TYR A 447 14.41 16.93 -17.40
C TYR A 447 15.02 18.32 -17.25
N ILE A 448 14.96 19.14 -18.31
CA ILE A 448 15.60 20.46 -18.37
C ILE A 448 14.52 21.50 -18.68
N VAL A 449 14.25 22.38 -17.71
CA VAL A 449 13.12 23.31 -17.70
C VAL A 449 13.59 24.72 -18.05
N GLY A 450 13.17 25.20 -19.22
CA GLY A 450 13.36 26.59 -19.64
C GLY A 450 14.82 27.02 -19.72
N GLY A 451 15.17 28.11 -19.03
CA GLY A 451 16.48 28.74 -19.06
C GLY A 451 16.58 29.80 -20.17
N CYS A 452 17.76 30.39 -20.32
CA CYS A 452 18.03 31.47 -21.27
C CYS A 452 18.81 31.00 -22.49
N ASP A 453 18.41 31.46 -23.68
CA ASP A 453 19.11 31.25 -24.95
C ASP A 453 20.35 32.15 -25.10
N LEU A 454 21.03 32.10 -26.25
CA LEU A 454 22.19 32.95 -26.55
C LEU A 454 21.90 34.45 -26.43
N ALA A 455 20.67 34.90 -26.74
CA ALA A 455 20.24 36.29 -26.61
C ALA A 455 19.79 36.67 -25.18
N GLY A 456 19.76 35.72 -24.24
CA GLY A 456 19.29 35.92 -22.87
C GLY A 456 17.77 35.85 -22.71
N LYS A 457 17.05 35.46 -23.76
CA LYS A 457 15.59 35.30 -23.76
C LYS A 457 15.20 33.96 -23.13
N GLU A 458 14.14 33.96 -22.34
CA GLU A 458 13.65 32.75 -21.67
C GLU A 458 13.06 31.77 -22.70
N ILE A 459 13.55 30.53 -22.66
CA ILE A 459 13.13 29.40 -23.50
C ILE A 459 11.88 28.78 -22.88
N LYS A 460 10.85 28.51 -23.68
CA LYS A 460 9.53 28.07 -23.18
C LYS A 460 9.29 26.57 -23.18
N ASN A 461 10.27 25.77 -23.61
CA ASN A 461 10.16 24.32 -23.72
C ASN A 461 10.79 23.59 -22.51
N MET A 462 10.42 22.33 -22.34
CA MET A 462 11.09 21.35 -21.49
C MET A 462 11.82 20.35 -22.39
N LEU A 463 13.09 20.05 -22.11
CA LEU A 463 13.80 18.93 -22.72
C LEU A 463 13.77 17.70 -21.81
N ALA A 464 13.92 16.52 -22.39
CA ALA A 464 14.24 15.29 -21.70
C ALA A 464 15.51 14.68 -22.31
N PHE A 465 16.49 14.39 -21.48
CA PHE A 465 17.73 13.69 -21.86
C PHE A 465 17.75 12.30 -21.22
N ASN A 466 17.81 11.25 -22.04
CA ASN A 466 17.91 9.88 -21.57
C ASN A 466 19.38 9.51 -21.34
N ILE A 467 19.75 9.18 -20.10
CA ILE A 467 21.15 8.92 -19.73
C ILE A 467 21.70 7.64 -20.39
N ALA A 468 20.85 6.64 -20.66
CA ALA A 468 21.27 5.36 -21.23
C ALA A 468 21.44 5.39 -22.76
N SER A 469 20.74 6.28 -23.48
CA SER A 469 20.91 6.45 -24.93
C SER A 469 21.72 7.68 -25.35
N GLY A 470 21.94 8.63 -24.44
CA GLY A 470 22.55 9.93 -24.75
C GLY A 470 21.63 10.86 -25.58
N GLU A 471 20.36 10.51 -25.76
CA GLU A 471 19.43 11.25 -26.61
C GLU A 471 18.77 12.42 -25.85
N CYS A 472 18.89 13.64 -26.40
CA CYS A 472 18.21 14.83 -25.88
C CYS A 472 17.05 15.24 -26.81
N THR A 473 15.82 15.19 -26.31
CA THR A 473 14.60 15.51 -27.09
C THR A 473 13.81 16.67 -26.46
N THR A 474 12.97 17.34 -27.24
CA THR A 474 11.98 18.28 -26.69
C THR A 474 10.78 17.52 -26.14
N TYR A 475 10.62 17.54 -24.82
CA TYR A 475 9.56 16.80 -24.11
C TYR A 475 8.23 17.56 -24.08
N ILE A 476 8.27 18.89 -23.90
CA ILE A 476 7.11 19.79 -23.98
C ILE A 476 7.56 21.03 -24.75
N GLU A 477 7.01 21.30 -25.94
CA GLU A 477 7.42 22.44 -26.78
C GLU A 477 7.15 23.81 -26.15
N HIS A 478 6.05 23.97 -25.42
CA HIS A 478 5.65 25.25 -24.85
C HIS A 478 4.88 25.07 -23.53
N MET A 479 5.57 25.19 -22.40
CA MET A 479 5.04 25.03 -21.03
C MET A 479 3.97 26.08 -20.63
N GLY A 480 3.65 27.04 -21.49
CA GLY A 480 2.46 27.88 -21.34
C GLY A 480 2.54 29.00 -20.29
N PHE A 481 3.73 29.29 -19.76
CA PHE A 481 3.99 30.47 -18.93
C PHE A 481 4.14 31.74 -19.79
N ARG A 482 3.90 32.92 -19.21
CA ARG A 482 3.90 34.19 -19.96
C ARG A 482 5.29 34.77 -20.09
N GLU A 483 6.04 34.86 -19.01
CA GLU A 483 7.23 35.70 -18.91
C GLU A 483 8.51 34.99 -18.45
N ARG A 484 9.62 35.72 -18.28
CA ARG A 484 10.88 35.18 -17.72
C ARG A 484 10.57 34.43 -16.42
N ILE A 485 11.00 33.17 -16.31
CA ILE A 485 10.89 32.39 -15.07
C ILE A 485 11.79 33.06 -14.04
N ILE A 486 11.26 33.42 -12.87
CA ILE A 486 12.07 33.93 -11.75
C ILE A 486 12.38 32.84 -10.73
N ALA A 487 11.48 31.87 -10.54
CA ALA A 487 11.72 30.75 -9.64
C ALA A 487 10.97 29.50 -10.14
N SER A 488 11.57 28.33 -9.92
CA SER A 488 10.98 27.05 -10.33
C SER A 488 11.50 25.91 -9.47
N CYS A 489 10.65 24.94 -9.12
CA CYS A 489 11.04 23.73 -8.40
C CYS A 489 10.28 22.50 -8.90
N PHE A 490 10.81 21.31 -8.63
CA PHE A 490 10.16 20.02 -8.86
C PHE A 490 9.71 19.43 -7.52
N ASP A 491 8.62 18.65 -7.51
CA ASP A 491 8.08 17.97 -6.31
C ASP A 491 8.65 16.56 -6.06
N GLY A 492 9.58 16.11 -6.92
CA GLY A 492 10.15 14.76 -6.88
C GLY A 492 9.26 13.68 -7.54
N HIS A 493 8.06 14.02 -8.03
CA HIS A 493 7.04 13.03 -8.38
C HIS A 493 6.33 13.26 -9.73
N ASP A 494 5.89 14.49 -10.03
CA ASP A 494 5.20 14.84 -11.29
C ASP A 494 5.15 16.34 -11.60
N LYS A 495 4.95 17.22 -10.60
CA LYS A 495 4.70 18.65 -10.88
C LYS A 495 5.96 19.49 -10.78
N VAL A 496 6.24 20.20 -11.88
CA VAL A 496 7.17 21.33 -11.92
C VAL A 496 6.37 22.61 -11.65
N TYR A 497 6.71 23.33 -10.57
CA TYR A 497 6.12 24.61 -10.21
C TYR A 497 6.95 25.75 -10.81
N ILE A 498 6.29 26.76 -11.38
CA ILE A 498 6.93 27.85 -12.13
C ILE A 498 6.30 29.19 -11.73
N LEU A 499 7.12 30.12 -11.27
CA LEU A 499 6.79 31.52 -11.01
C LEU A 499 7.49 32.43 -12.02
N ASP A 500 6.73 33.28 -12.73
CA ASP A 500 7.29 34.24 -13.70
C ASP A 500 7.37 35.69 -13.19
N LYS A 501 8.07 36.55 -13.93
CA LYS A 501 8.38 37.96 -13.58
C LYS A 501 7.16 38.82 -13.20
N GLU A 502 5.98 38.42 -13.69
CA GLU A 502 4.69 39.12 -13.49
C GLU A 502 3.86 38.49 -12.36
N ARG A 503 4.47 37.54 -11.63
CA ARG A 503 3.90 36.81 -10.49
C ARG A 503 2.80 35.83 -10.91
N ASN A 504 2.71 35.46 -12.19
CA ASN A 504 1.87 34.34 -12.59
C ASN A 504 2.52 33.05 -12.03
N PHE A 505 1.74 32.24 -11.31
CA PHE A 505 2.20 30.98 -10.74
C PHE A 505 1.49 29.80 -11.41
N TYR A 506 2.25 28.77 -11.74
CA TYR A 506 1.79 27.62 -12.51
C TYR A 506 2.33 26.32 -11.90
N SER A 507 1.64 25.21 -12.16
CA SER A 507 2.30 23.89 -12.19
C SER A 507 2.15 23.23 -13.54
N VAL A 508 3.16 22.44 -13.94
CA VAL A 508 3.17 21.62 -15.14
C VAL A 508 3.41 20.18 -14.71
N SER A 509 2.45 19.30 -15.00
CA SER A 509 2.57 17.86 -14.80
C SER A 509 3.45 17.28 -15.91
N ILE A 510 4.48 16.51 -15.55
CA ILE A 510 5.37 15.82 -16.50
C ILE A 510 4.57 14.72 -17.21
N LYS A 511 3.86 13.88 -16.45
CA LYS A 511 3.15 12.68 -16.93
C LYS A 511 2.00 13.03 -17.87
N THR A 512 1.24 14.08 -17.59
CA THR A 512 0.11 14.51 -18.43
C THR A 512 0.45 15.63 -19.41
N LYS A 513 1.62 16.27 -19.27
CA LYS A 513 2.04 17.50 -19.98
C LYS A 513 1.07 18.67 -19.85
N SER A 514 0.13 18.60 -18.90
CA SER A 514 -0.89 19.63 -18.65
C SER A 514 -0.37 20.74 -17.73
N LYS A 515 -0.88 21.96 -17.93
CA LYS A 515 -0.53 23.15 -17.13
C LYS A 515 -1.74 23.62 -16.32
N GLU A 516 -1.57 23.70 -15.01
CA GLU A 516 -2.49 24.29 -14.05
C GLU A 516 -2.07 25.74 -13.74
N ILE A 517 -3.04 26.65 -13.55
CA ILE A 517 -2.78 28.01 -13.04
C ILE A 517 -3.08 28.01 -11.55
N LEU A 518 -2.11 28.43 -10.75
CA LEU A 518 -2.17 28.46 -9.30
C LEU A 518 -2.37 29.89 -8.79
N ASN A 519 -2.74 30.03 -7.51
CA ASN A 519 -2.92 31.35 -6.91
C ASN A 519 -1.56 32.10 -6.87
N PRO A 520 -1.51 33.37 -7.31
CA PRO A 520 -0.28 34.14 -7.38
C PRO A 520 0.16 34.64 -5.99
N PRO A 521 1.46 34.85 -5.75
CA PRO A 521 1.96 35.45 -4.52
C PRO A 521 1.60 36.95 -4.47
N LEU A 522 0.91 37.36 -3.41
CA LEU A 522 0.37 38.71 -3.28
C LEU A 522 1.44 39.78 -2.94
N ALA A 523 2.41 39.43 -2.08
CA ALA A 523 3.39 40.37 -1.52
C ALA A 523 4.71 40.45 -2.31
N ILE A 524 4.97 39.51 -3.22
CA ILE A 524 6.12 39.58 -4.13
C ILE A 524 5.90 40.75 -5.12
N SER A 525 6.98 41.43 -5.49
CA SER A 525 6.99 42.50 -6.50
C SER A 525 7.50 42.00 -7.86
N ASN A 526 7.23 42.74 -8.93
CA ASN A 526 7.71 42.35 -10.27
C ASN A 526 9.23 42.55 -10.35
N SER A 527 9.96 41.49 -10.68
CA SER A 527 11.42 41.46 -10.77
C SER A 527 11.88 40.55 -11.90
N SER A 528 13.02 40.83 -12.52
CA SER A 528 13.65 39.97 -13.53
C SER A 528 14.74 39.05 -12.96
N ASN A 529 15.05 39.17 -11.67
CA ASN A 529 16.09 38.37 -11.01
C ASN A 529 15.60 36.95 -10.73
N LYS A 530 16.49 35.97 -10.90
CA LYS A 530 16.23 34.59 -10.46
C LYS A 530 16.28 34.50 -8.93
N HIS A 531 15.43 33.67 -8.34
CA HIS A 531 15.31 33.39 -6.91
C HIS A 531 15.10 31.89 -6.70
N SER A 532 15.72 31.32 -5.68
CA SER A 532 15.56 29.90 -5.37
C SER A 532 14.19 29.59 -4.77
N MET A 533 13.65 28.43 -5.16
CA MET A 533 12.39 27.89 -4.66
C MET A 533 12.54 26.38 -4.51
N ILE A 534 12.05 25.83 -3.40
CA ILE A 534 12.33 24.46 -2.96
C ILE A 534 11.02 23.81 -2.49
N PHE A 535 10.76 22.59 -2.94
CA PHE A 535 9.63 21.79 -2.48
C PHE A 535 9.95 21.12 -1.13
N CYS A 536 9.01 21.18 -0.19
CA CYS A 536 9.11 20.63 1.16
C CYS A 536 8.00 19.59 1.36
N PRO A 537 8.33 18.28 1.37
CA PRO A 537 7.37 17.19 1.55
C PRO A 537 6.62 17.25 2.90
N LYS A 538 5.42 16.62 2.94
CA LYS A 538 4.49 16.63 4.09
C LYS A 538 5.10 16.23 5.43
N LYS A 539 6.16 15.42 5.43
CA LYS A 539 6.80 14.84 6.62
C LYS A 539 7.43 15.88 7.58
N PHE A 540 7.44 17.16 7.22
CA PHE A 540 8.08 18.21 8.01
C PHE A 540 7.14 19.13 8.84
N ARG A 541 5.91 19.42 8.39
CA ARG A 541 5.15 20.60 8.86
C ARG A 541 3.66 20.42 9.18
N GLN A 542 3.20 19.17 9.35
CA GLN A 542 1.79 18.73 9.37
C GLN A 542 1.16 18.68 7.97
N ASN A 543 0.49 17.56 7.67
CA ASN A 543 -0.61 17.26 6.72
C ASN A 543 -0.59 17.79 5.25
N SER A 544 0.13 18.85 4.90
CA SER A 544 0.15 19.47 3.57
C SER A 544 1.57 19.64 3.05
N SER A 545 1.76 19.52 1.74
CA SER A 545 3.04 19.79 1.09
C SER A 545 3.21 21.29 0.94
N GLU A 546 4.43 21.79 1.16
CA GLU A 546 4.73 23.22 1.08
C GLU A 546 5.84 23.49 0.07
N ILE A 547 5.87 24.70 -0.49
CA ILE A 547 6.95 25.19 -1.35
C ILE A 547 7.52 26.44 -0.71
N LEU A 548 8.81 26.43 -0.38
CA LEU A 548 9.54 27.57 0.16
C LEU A 548 10.13 28.40 -0.99
N PHE A 549 9.70 29.65 -1.11
CA PHE A 549 10.30 30.65 -1.97
C PHE A 549 11.25 31.55 -1.16
N ILE A 550 12.49 31.67 -1.63
CA ILE A 550 13.58 32.38 -0.95
C ILE A 550 13.72 33.77 -1.58
N GLY A 551 12.87 34.69 -1.12
CA GLY A 551 12.82 36.07 -1.61
C GLY A 551 13.93 36.98 -1.10
N GLY A 552 14.54 36.63 0.04
CA GLY A 552 15.50 37.50 0.74
C GLY A 552 14.90 38.87 1.06
N LYS A 553 15.76 39.86 1.26
CA LYS A 553 15.38 41.26 1.53
C LYS A 553 14.44 41.87 0.47
N THR A 554 14.56 41.47 -0.80
CA THR A 554 13.81 42.05 -1.92
C THR A 554 12.32 41.68 -1.91
N HIS A 555 12.00 40.42 -1.58
CA HIS A 555 10.63 39.88 -1.71
C HIS A 555 10.08 39.22 -0.43
N GLN A 556 10.93 39.06 0.59
CA GLN A 556 10.71 38.24 1.79
C GLN A 556 10.43 36.75 1.50
N ASN A 557 10.69 35.91 2.50
CA ASN A 557 10.56 34.45 2.33
C ASN A 557 9.11 34.02 2.56
N HIS A 558 8.67 33.05 1.76
CA HIS A 558 7.26 32.69 1.65
C HIS A 558 7.09 31.18 1.54
N PHE A 559 6.07 30.63 2.22
CA PHE A 559 5.55 29.30 1.92
C PHE A 559 4.34 29.40 0.97
N TYR A 560 4.22 28.42 0.07
CA TYR A 560 2.98 28.10 -0.64
C TYR A 560 2.53 26.71 -0.21
N SER A 561 1.36 26.59 0.40
CA SER A 561 0.75 25.31 0.74
C SER A 561 0.03 24.76 -0.48
N VAL A 562 0.49 23.60 -0.97
CA VAL A 562 0.03 22.97 -2.22
C VAL A 562 -1.43 22.53 -2.08
N ASP A 563 -1.75 21.77 -1.02
CA ASP A 563 -3.10 21.27 -0.74
C ASP A 563 -4.15 22.38 -0.55
N LYS A 564 -3.72 23.58 -0.16
CA LYS A 564 -4.58 24.75 0.09
C LYS A 564 -4.56 25.78 -1.05
N ASN A 565 -3.72 25.57 -2.07
CA ASN A 565 -3.42 26.53 -3.14
C ASN A 565 -3.24 27.97 -2.60
N LYS A 566 -2.37 28.15 -1.59
CA LYS A 566 -2.28 29.42 -0.86
C LYS A 566 -0.87 29.78 -0.41
N TRP A 567 -0.49 31.03 -0.67
CA TRP A 567 0.72 31.67 -0.15
C TRP A 567 0.56 32.23 1.27
N SER A 568 1.65 32.20 2.03
CA SER A 568 1.82 32.83 3.35
C SER A 568 3.27 33.28 3.54
N GLN A 569 3.46 34.52 4.00
CA GLN A 569 4.80 35.06 4.30
C GLN A 569 5.36 34.44 5.59
N ILE A 570 6.69 34.39 5.71
CA ILE A 570 7.40 33.93 6.91
C ILE A 570 7.72 35.14 7.79
N ASP A 571 6.82 35.43 8.74
CA ASP A 571 6.92 36.64 9.57
C ASP A 571 7.92 36.53 10.74
N LYS A 572 8.38 35.31 11.08
CA LYS A 572 9.25 35.06 12.24
C LYS A 572 10.69 35.59 12.07
N SER A 573 11.21 35.61 10.85
CA SER A 573 12.56 36.11 10.56
C SER A 573 12.53 36.98 9.30
N VAL A 574 12.51 38.30 9.48
CA VAL A 574 12.66 39.24 8.36
C VAL A 574 14.04 39.02 7.74
N ASP A 575 14.08 38.60 6.49
CA ASP A 575 15.33 38.32 5.81
C ASP A 575 15.96 39.65 5.35
N THR A 576 17.17 39.92 5.82
CA THR A 576 17.93 41.15 5.56
C THR A 576 18.98 40.99 4.46
N ILE A 577 19.16 39.78 3.94
CA ILE A 577 20.17 39.44 2.93
C ILE A 577 19.59 39.58 1.52
N TYR A 578 20.33 40.16 0.58
CA TYR A 578 19.96 40.10 -0.84
C TYR A 578 20.34 38.72 -1.39
N ARG A 579 19.34 37.98 -1.91
CA ARG A 579 19.46 36.58 -2.34
C ARG A 579 19.11 36.34 -3.81
N SER A 580 19.16 37.39 -4.63
CA SER A 580 18.92 37.26 -6.07
C SER A 580 20.08 36.50 -6.71
N TYR A 581 19.79 35.42 -7.43
CA TYR A 581 20.75 34.45 -7.96
C TYR A 581 21.63 33.72 -6.91
N ASP A 582 21.28 33.77 -5.62
CA ASP A 582 21.87 32.85 -4.64
C ASP A 582 21.56 31.40 -5.04
N GLY A 583 22.50 30.50 -4.80
CA GLY A 583 22.27 29.07 -4.86
C GLY A 583 21.66 28.59 -3.55
N ALA A 584 20.69 27.70 -3.60
CA ALA A 584 20.05 27.15 -2.42
C ALA A 584 19.70 25.67 -2.59
N ILE A 585 19.85 24.88 -1.53
CA ILE A 585 19.51 23.45 -1.52
C ILE A 585 18.98 23.01 -0.15
N GLY A 586 17.94 22.17 -0.17
CA GLY A 586 17.45 21.49 1.03
C GLY A 586 18.26 20.22 1.31
N TYR A 587 18.55 19.95 2.57
CA TYR A 587 19.28 18.76 3.02
C TYR A 587 18.80 18.30 4.41
N TYR A 588 19.31 17.14 4.86
CA TYR A 588 19.03 16.59 6.18
C TYR A 588 20.24 16.75 7.13
N SER A 589 19.97 17.03 8.41
CA SER A 589 20.99 17.14 9.47
C SER A 589 20.49 16.52 10.78
N GLU A 590 21.33 15.67 11.41
CA GLU A 590 20.99 14.90 12.62
C GLU A 590 21.19 15.64 13.95
N GLU A 591 21.68 16.89 13.95
CA GLU A 591 22.21 17.59 15.14
C GLU A 591 21.27 17.71 16.36
N LYS A 592 19.96 17.50 16.20
CA LYS A 592 18.97 17.72 17.25
C LYS A 592 18.89 16.61 18.33
N LYS A 593 19.59 15.48 18.21
CA LYS A 593 19.60 14.42 19.25
C LYS A 593 20.41 14.77 20.52
N SER A 594 21.24 15.82 20.56
CA SER A 594 22.23 16.05 21.64
C SER A 594 22.06 17.34 22.47
N LYS A 595 20.83 17.69 22.89
CA LYS A 595 20.62 18.80 23.86
C LYS A 595 19.43 18.70 24.83
N SER A 596 19.09 17.49 25.28
CA SER A 596 18.14 17.30 26.39
C SER A 596 18.50 16.12 27.32
N THR A 597 19.46 16.35 28.24
CA THR A 597 19.44 15.84 29.63
C THR A 597 20.72 16.20 30.38
N ARG A 598 20.60 17.11 31.35
CA ARG A 598 21.05 16.96 32.75
C ARG A 598 20.79 18.26 33.51
N LEU A 599 19.61 18.32 34.13
CA LEU A 599 19.47 19.01 35.40
C LEU A 599 20.21 18.18 36.47
N SER A 600 20.86 18.86 37.39
CA SER A 600 21.50 18.31 38.60
C SER A 600 21.31 19.30 39.75
#